data_AF-A0A200H6L4-F1
#
_entry.id   AF-A0A200H6L4-F1
#
_cell.length_a   1.000
_cell.length_b   1.000
_cell.length_c   1.000
_cell.angle_alpha   90.00
_cell.angle_beta   90.00
_cell.angle_gamma   90.00
#
_symmetry.space_group_name_H-M   'P 1'
#
loop_
_entity.id
_entity.type
_entity.pdbx_description
1 polymer ?
#
loop_
_entity_poly.entity_id
_entity_poly.type
_entity_poly.pdbx_seq_one_letter_code
_entity_poly.pdbx_strand_id
1 'polypeptide(L)'
;MSSELERWASPSRGLVPSREERTHRKAVDRLVNETKFAGLKVDAEAALTGRIMERAVDLDNYRKSLANGDPVLDAVLTRIEVGFVDKAQRVQRSFGSEFPS
;
A
#
# COMPACT_ATOMS: atom_id res chain seq x y z
N MET A 1 -22.73 40.00 -13.33
CA MET A 1 -21.39 39.37 -13.35
C MET A 1 -21.58 37.91 -12.98
N SER A 2 -21.74 37.02 -13.96
CA SER A 2 -21.80 35.57 -13.67
C SER A 2 -20.42 35.08 -13.27
N SER A 3 -20.36 34.33 -12.17
CA SER A 3 -19.11 33.82 -11.62
C SER A 3 -18.50 32.79 -12.58
N GLU A 4 -17.17 32.75 -12.68
CA GLU A 4 -16.48 31.79 -13.56
C GLU A 4 -16.93 30.34 -13.29
N LEU A 5 -17.31 30.02 -12.04
CA LEU A 5 -17.84 28.72 -11.64
C LEU A 5 -19.11 28.31 -12.40
N GLU A 6 -20.01 29.25 -12.72
CA GLU A 6 -21.24 28.96 -13.50
C GLU A 6 -20.93 28.61 -14.96
N ARG A 7 -19.86 29.19 -15.51
CA ARG A 7 -19.38 28.89 -16.87
C ARG A 7 -18.82 27.48 -16.97
N TRP A 8 -18.15 26.98 -15.93
CA TRP A 8 -17.63 25.61 -15.90
C TRP A 8 -18.73 24.56 -15.62
N ALA A 9 -19.84 24.95 -15.01
CA ALA A 9 -20.93 24.05 -14.63
C ALA A 9 -21.97 23.78 -15.74
N SER A 10 -21.94 24.53 -16.86
CA SER A 10 -22.96 24.45 -17.92
C SER A 10 -22.50 23.57 -19.11
N PRO A 11 -23.06 22.37 -19.32
CA PRO A 11 -22.68 21.51 -20.43
C PRO A 11 -23.39 21.96 -21.72
N SER A 12 -22.81 22.92 -22.43
CA SER A 12 -23.27 23.30 -23.77
C SER A 12 -22.91 22.21 -24.79
N ARG A 13 -23.94 21.54 -25.32
CA ARG A 13 -23.86 20.60 -26.46
C ARG A 13 -23.25 21.33 -27.67
N GLY A 14 -21.97 21.08 -27.95
CA GLY A 14 -21.31 21.52 -29.19
C GLY A 14 -20.11 22.46 -29.06
N LEU A 15 -19.61 22.76 -27.86
CA LEU A 15 -18.34 23.49 -27.73
C LEU A 15 -17.15 22.55 -27.98
N VAL A 16 -16.42 22.79 -29.07
CA VAL A 16 -15.08 22.21 -29.25
C VAL A 16 -14.20 22.74 -28.11
N PRO A 17 -13.63 21.88 -27.24
CA PRO A 17 -12.88 22.33 -26.08
C PRO A 17 -11.69 23.18 -26.52
N SER A 18 -11.53 24.34 -25.88
CA SER A 18 -10.40 25.24 -26.16
C SER A 18 -9.07 24.55 -25.82
N ARG A 19 -7.96 25.05 -26.37
CA ARG A 19 -6.63 24.50 -26.07
C ARG A 19 -6.33 24.53 -24.56
N GLU A 20 -6.70 25.62 -23.89
CA GLU A 20 -6.56 25.79 -22.44
C GLU A 20 -7.39 24.76 -21.65
N GLU A 21 -8.63 24.53 -22.06
CA GLU A 21 -9.50 23.56 -21.40
C GLU A 21 -8.96 22.13 -21.55
N ARG A 22 -8.40 21.78 -22.72
CA ARG A 22 -7.73 20.49 -22.93
C ARG A 22 -6.48 20.34 -22.06
N THR A 23 -5.68 21.39 -21.94
CA THR A 23 -4.48 21.35 -21.08
C THR A 23 -4.85 21.25 -19.60
N HIS A 24 -5.87 21.97 -19.15
CA HIS A 24 -6.38 21.90 -17.79
C HIS A 24 -6.92 20.50 -17.48
N ARG A 25 -7.76 19.95 -18.37
CA ARG A 25 -8.30 18.59 -18.21
C ARG A 25 -7.19 17.55 -18.10
N LYS A 26 -6.17 17.62 -18.96
CA LYS A 26 -5.01 16.72 -18.89
C LYS A 26 -4.24 16.84 -17.58
N ALA A 27 -4.10 18.06 -17.03
CA ALA A 27 -3.45 18.28 -15.74
C ALA A 27 -4.26 17.67 -14.59
N VAL A 28 -5.58 17.86 -14.60
CA VAL A 28 -6.50 17.24 -13.62
C VAL A 28 -6.47 15.72 -13.71
N ASP A 29 -6.55 15.16 -14.92
CA ASP A 29 -6.50 13.71 -15.14
C ASP A 29 -5.19 13.12 -14.62
N ARG A 30 -4.07 13.82 -14.83
CA ARG A 30 -2.77 13.41 -14.30
C ARG A 30 -2.77 13.40 -12.77
N LEU A 31 -3.25 14.46 -12.14
CA LEU A 31 -3.34 14.55 -10.68
C LEU A 31 -4.20 13.41 -10.11
N VAL A 32 -5.37 13.15 -10.70
CA VAL A 32 -6.26 12.06 -10.30
C VAL A 32 -5.57 10.70 -10.42
N ASN A 33 -4.85 10.47 -11.51
CA ASN A 33 -4.12 9.22 -11.72
C ASN A 33 -2.95 9.06 -10.73
N GLU A 34 -2.23 10.14 -10.42
CA GLU A 34 -1.17 10.14 -9.42
C GLU A 34 -1.73 9.82 -8.02
N THR A 35 -2.86 10.43 -7.64
CA THR A 35 -3.54 10.13 -6.36
C THR A 35 -4.04 8.68 -6.30
N LYS A 36 -4.66 8.17 -7.37
CA LYS A 36 -5.07 6.76 -7.45
C LYS A 36 -3.89 5.81 -7.30
N PHE A 37 -2.78 6.11 -7.96
CA PHE A 37 -1.57 5.31 -7.87
C PHE A 37 -0.98 5.33 -6.46
N ALA A 38 -0.99 6.49 -5.79
CA ALA A 38 -0.58 6.58 -4.39
C ALA A 38 -1.48 5.74 -3.47
N GLY A 39 -2.80 5.80 -3.63
CA GLY A 39 -3.73 4.95 -2.87
C GLY A 39 -3.47 3.46 -3.08
N LEU A 40 -3.27 3.03 -4.34
CA LEU A 40 -2.94 1.63 -4.65
C LEU A 40 -1.62 1.17 -4.01
N LYS A 41 -0.63 2.05 -3.85
CA LYS A 41 0.62 1.72 -3.16
C LYS A 41 0.38 1.43 -1.68
N VAL A 42 -0.40 2.28 -1.01
CA VAL A 42 -0.76 2.09 0.40
C VAL A 42 -1.53 0.79 0.60
N ASP A 43 -2.50 0.49 -0.27
CA ASP A 43 -3.24 -0.77 -0.22
C ASP A 43 -2.32 -1.98 -0.44
N ALA A 44 -1.37 -1.89 -1.37
CA ALA A 44 -0.39 -2.94 -1.61
C ALA A 44 0.56 -3.14 -0.41
N GLU A 45 0.97 -2.06 0.26
CA GLU A 45 1.77 -2.10 1.48
C GLU A 45 1.04 -2.79 2.63
N ALA A 46 -0.22 -2.42 2.85
CA ALA A 46 -1.07 -3.03 3.86
C ALA A 46 -1.29 -4.53 3.58
N ALA A 47 -1.55 -4.89 2.32
CA ALA A 47 -1.72 -6.28 1.90
C ALA A 47 -0.43 -7.10 2.09
N LEU A 48 0.74 -6.55 1.77
CA LEU A 48 2.03 -7.21 1.99
C LEU A 48 2.26 -7.45 3.48
N THR A 49 2.04 -6.42 4.30
CA THR A 49 2.22 -6.49 5.76
C THR A 49 1.28 -7.52 6.38
N GLY A 50 -0.01 -7.52 6.00
CA GLY A 50 -0.98 -8.51 6.46
C GLY A 50 -0.54 -9.96 6.14
N ARG A 51 -0.08 -10.22 4.92
CA ARG A 51 0.44 -11.54 4.54
C ARG A 51 1.67 -11.94 5.33
N ILE A 52 2.57 -11.01 5.63
CA ILE A 52 3.75 -11.28 6.48
C ILE A 52 3.31 -11.71 7.87
N MET A 53 2.33 -11.01 8.45
CA MET A 53 1.79 -11.32 9.78
C MET A 53 1.12 -12.70 9.82
N GLU A 54 0.28 -13.02 8.84
CA GLU A 54 -0.32 -14.35 8.70
C GLU A 54 0.74 -15.45 8.65
N ARG A 55 1.79 -15.25 7.82
CA ARG A 55 2.89 -16.21 7.71
C ARG A 55 3.71 -16.35 8.99
N ALA A 56 3.90 -15.27 9.74
CA ALA A 56 4.59 -15.33 11.02
C ALA A 56 3.80 -16.16 12.04
N VAL A 57 2.47 -16.01 12.09
CA VAL A 57 1.60 -16.82 12.96
C VAL A 57 1.65 -18.31 12.59
N ASP A 58 1.57 -18.63 11.29
CA ASP A 58 1.71 -20.00 10.82
C ASP A 58 3.06 -20.61 11.22
N LEU A 59 4.13 -19.82 11.11
CA LEU A 59 5.48 -20.24 11.45
C LEU A 59 5.65 -20.47 12.96
N ASP A 60 5.11 -19.58 13.81
CA ASP A 60 5.10 -19.75 15.27
C ASP A 60 4.34 -21.02 15.70
N ASN A 61 3.18 -21.27 15.09
CA ASN A 61 2.41 -22.48 15.37
C ASN A 61 3.18 -23.73 14.96
N TYR A 62 3.82 -23.70 13.79
CA TYR A 62 4.67 -24.81 13.34
C TYR A 62 5.87 -25.01 14.26
N ARG A 63 6.54 -23.92 14.67
CA ARG A 63 7.64 -23.93 15.65
C ARG A 63 7.21 -24.60 16.95
N LYS A 64 6.08 -24.20 17.53
CA LYS A 64 5.53 -24.79 18.76
C LYS A 64 5.27 -26.30 18.59
N SER A 65 4.74 -26.70 17.43
CA SER A 65 4.51 -28.12 17.14
C SER A 65 5.80 -28.93 17.04
N LEU A 66 6.87 -28.35 16.49
CA LEU A 66 8.19 -28.97 16.39
C LEU A 66 8.91 -29.05 17.74
N ALA A 67 8.80 -27.99 18.55
CA ALA A 67 9.39 -27.97 19.88
C ALA A 67 8.74 -29.00 20.82
N ASN A 68 7.43 -29.24 20.68
CA ASN A 68 6.69 -30.26 21.42
C ASN A 68 6.93 -30.21 22.95
N GLY A 69 7.05 -28.99 23.50
CA GLY A 69 7.31 -28.76 24.92
C GLY A 69 8.77 -28.85 25.37
N ASP A 70 9.72 -29.14 24.47
CA ASP A 70 11.16 -29.05 24.76
C ASP A 70 11.62 -27.59 24.77
N PRO A 71 11.98 -27.01 25.93
CA PRO A 71 12.34 -25.60 26.04
C PRO A 71 13.69 -25.27 25.37
N VAL A 72 14.58 -26.23 25.20
CA VAL A 72 15.88 -26.02 24.53
C VAL A 72 15.67 -25.94 23.03
N LEU A 73 14.89 -26.87 22.48
CA LEU A 73 14.54 -26.86 21.05
C LEU A 73 13.69 -25.62 20.72
N ASP A 74 12.74 -25.26 21.58
CA ASP A 74 11.91 -24.06 21.45
C ASP A 74 12.77 -22.79 21.32
N ALA A 75 13.78 -22.64 22.19
CA ALA A 75 14.70 -21.50 22.15
C ALA A 75 15.53 -21.44 20.85
N VAL A 76 15.96 -22.59 20.33
CA VAL A 76 16.70 -22.66 19.06
C VAL A 76 15.81 -22.28 17.88
N LEU A 77 14.60 -22.85 17.80
CA LEU A 77 13.69 -22.59 16.69
C LEU A 77 13.16 -21.14 16.71
N THR A 78 13.00 -20.55 17.90
CA THR A 78 12.61 -19.14 18.05
C THR A 78 13.63 -18.19 17.40
N ARG A 79 14.94 -18.49 17.49
CA ARG A 79 15.96 -17.70 16.80
C ARG A 79 15.82 -17.73 15.28
N ILE A 80 15.38 -18.86 14.72
CA ILE A 80 15.12 -19.00 13.29
C ILE A 80 13.90 -18.17 12.89
N GLU A 81 12.84 -18.21 13.70
CA GLU A 81 11.63 -17.41 13.49
C GLU A 81 11.92 -15.91 13.54
N VAL A 82 12.71 -15.44 14.52
CA VAL A 82 13.16 -14.04 14.58
C VAL A 82 13.91 -13.64 13.30
N GLY A 83 14.78 -14.51 12.78
CA GLY A 83 15.48 -14.25 11.51
C GLY A 83 14.54 -14.13 10.31
N PHE A 84 13.42 -14.84 10.30
CA PHE A 84 12.36 -14.68 9.29
C PHE A 84 11.68 -13.30 9.44
N VAL A 85 11.30 -12.91 10.65
CA VAL A 85 10.64 -11.63 10.93
C VAL A 85 11.55 -10.46 10.53
N ASP A 86 12.83 -10.50 10.88
CA ASP A 86 13.82 -9.48 10.49
C ASP A 86 13.93 -9.34 8.95
N LYS A 87 13.94 -10.48 8.25
CA LYS A 87 13.98 -10.49 6.78
C LYS A 87 12.68 -9.90 6.20
N ALA A 88 11.53 -10.27 6.74
CA ALA A 88 10.24 -9.78 6.28
C ALA A 88 10.11 -8.26 6.52
N GLN A 89 10.60 -7.76 7.65
CA GLN A 89 10.65 -6.33 7.95
C GLN A 89 11.53 -5.58 6.94
N ARG A 90 12.69 -6.13 6.55
CA ARG A 90 13.51 -5.53 5.49
C ARG A 90 12.78 -5.45 4.15
N VAL A 91 12.08 -6.51 3.76
CA VAL A 91 11.28 -6.54 2.51
C VAL A 91 10.18 -5.49 2.55
N GLN A 92 9.47 -5.38 3.67
CA GLN A 92 8.39 -4.41 3.87
C GLN A 92 8.92 -2.96 3.83
N ARG A 93 10.07 -2.68 4.45
CA ARG A 93 10.75 -1.37 4.35
C ARG A 93 11.19 -1.02 2.92
N SER A 94 11.75 -1.99 2.19
CA SER A 94 12.16 -1.77 0.80
C SER A 94 10.99 -1.52 -0.16
N PHE A 95 9.77 -1.91 0.21
CA PHE A 95 8.59 -1.69 -0.63
C PHE A 95 8.05 -0.25 -0.54
N GLY A 96 8.31 0.47 0.55
CA GLY A 96 7.87 1.87 0.72
C GLY A 96 7.23 2.24 2.05
N SER A 97 7.14 1.29 3.00
CA SER A 97 6.43 1.40 4.29
C SER A 97 6.37 2.82 4.89
N GLU A 98 5.18 3.40 4.92
CA GLU A 98 4.87 4.56 5.78
C GLU A 98 4.62 4.19 7.26
N PHE A 99 4.60 2.89 7.61
CA PHE A 99 4.43 2.48 9.00
C PHE A 99 5.69 2.80 9.84
N PRO A 100 5.56 3.53 10.96
CA PRO A 100 6.69 3.85 11.82
C PRO A 100 7.24 2.59 12.50
N SER A 101 8.57 2.56 12.64
CA SER A 101 9.33 1.57 13.41
C SER A 101 9.16 1.74 14.92
#